data_AF-A8TC79-F1
#
_entry.id   AF-A8TC79-F1
#
_cell.length_a   1.000
_cell.length_b   1.000
_cell.length_c   1.000
_cell.angle_alpha   90.00
_cell.angle_beta   90.00
_cell.angle_gamma   90.00
#
_symmetry.space_group_name_H-M   'P 1'
#
loop_
_entity.id
_entity.type
_entity.pdbx_description
1 polymer ?
#
loop_
_entity_poly.entity_id
_entity_poly.type
_entity_poly.pdbx_seq_one_letter_code
_entity_poly.pdbx_strand_id
1 'polypeptide(L)' 'MDIAKMTARRPYMLRAFYDWLVDNDLTPHLVVDATMPNVRVPVEFIQDGQIILNIAPRAV' A
#
# COMPACT_ATOMS: atom_id res chain seq x y z
N MET A 1 -9.77 -10.61 25.88
CA MET A 1 -8.65 -10.46 24.93
C MET A 1 -8.40 -8.98 24.78
N ASP A 2 -7.19 -8.50 25.07
CA ASP A 2 -6.88 -7.07 25.04
C ASP A 2 -6.50 -6.66 23.60
N ILE A 3 -7.43 -6.01 22.91
CA ILE A 3 -7.27 -5.61 21.51
C ILE A 3 -6.09 -4.62 21.34
N ALA A 4 -5.76 -3.84 22.37
CA ALA A 4 -4.67 -2.87 22.31
C ALA A 4 -3.26 -3.51 22.28
N LYS A 5 -3.13 -4.77 22.70
CA LYS A 5 -1.86 -5.52 22.67
C LYS A 5 -1.64 -6.29 21.36
N MET A 6 -2.63 -6.34 20.48
CA MET A 6 -2.51 -7.04 19.21
C MET A 6 -1.69 -6.22 18.20
N THR A 7 -0.97 -6.89 17.33
CA THR A 7 -0.25 -6.24 16.21
C THR A 7 -1.23 -5.54 15.27
N ALA A 8 -0.77 -4.50 14.57
CA ALA A 8 -1.60 -3.78 13.61
C ALA A 8 -2.17 -4.70 12.52
N ARG A 9 -3.47 -4.58 12.25
CA ARG A 9 -4.18 -5.35 11.21
C ARG A 9 -3.86 -4.90 9.77
N ARG A 10 -3.49 -3.62 9.59
CA ARG A 10 -3.25 -2.99 8.28
C ARG A 10 -2.33 -3.80 7.35
N PRO A 11 -1.13 -4.28 7.76
CA PRO A 11 -0.27 -5.07 6.88
C PRO A 11 -0.89 -6.41 6.44
N TYR A 12 -1.74 -7.02 7.27
CA TYR A 12 -2.41 -8.28 6.92
C TYR A 12 -3.53 -8.04 5.90
N MET A 13 -4.34 -7.01 6.12
CA MET A 13 -5.40 -6.63 5.18
C MET A 13 -4.81 -6.24 3.82
N LEU A 14 -3.70 -5.49 3.80
CA LEU A 14 -3.02 -5.12 2.56
C LEU A 14 -2.66 -6.35 1.71
N ARG A 15 -2.05 -7.37 2.32
CA ARG A 15 -1.69 -8.62 1.62
C ARG A 15 -2.94 -9.37 1.13
N ALA A 16 -3.96 -9.49 1.97
CA ALA A 16 -5.19 -10.18 1.59
C ALA A 16 -5.88 -9.53 0.38
N PHE A 17 -5.94 -8.20 0.33
CA PHE A 17 -6.49 -7.49 -0.83
C PHE A 17 -5.56 -7.56 -2.05
N TYR A 18 -4.24 -7.49 -1.85
CA TYR A 18 -3.28 -7.65 -2.92
C TYR A 18 -3.45 -9.01 -3.62
N ASP A 19 -3.43 -10.11 -2.86
CA ASP A 19 -3.58 -11.47 -3.39
C ASP A 19 -4.93 -11.61 -4.10
N TRP A 20 -6.02 -11.12 -3.49
CA TRP A 20 -7.34 -11.15 -4.10
C TRP A 20 -7.42 -10.37 -5.42
N LEU A 21 -6.80 -9.19 -5.52
CA LEU A 21 -6.76 -8.42 -6.77
C LEU A 21 -5.97 -9.16 -7.86
N VAL A 22 -4.83 -9.76 -7.50
CA VAL A 22 -3.99 -10.50 -8.45
C VAL A 22 -4.69 -11.76 -8.95
N ASP A 23 -5.32 -12.53 -8.06
CA ASP A 23 -6.06 -13.75 -8.40
C ASP A 23 -7.25 -13.48 -9.35
N ASN A 24 -7.72 -12.23 -9.41
CA ASN A 24 -8.81 -11.79 -10.28
C ASN A 24 -8.32 -10.99 -11.50
N ASP A 25 -7.03 -11.12 -11.86
CA ASP A 25 -6.41 -10.44 -13.02
C ASP A 25 -6.55 -8.90 -13.00
N LEU A 26 -6.67 -8.31 -11.80
CA LEU A 26 -6.70 -6.86 -11.62
C LEU A 26 -5.30 -6.28 -11.40
N THR A 27 -5.16 -4.96 -11.53
CA THR A 27 -3.88 -4.26 -11.31
C THR A 27 -3.89 -3.57 -9.93
N PRO A 28 -3.16 -4.09 -8.92
CA PRO A 28 -3.14 -3.50 -7.59
C PRO A 28 -2.40 -2.16 -7.59
N HIS A 29 -3.04 -1.15 -7.00
CA HIS A 29 -2.47 0.18 -6.79
C HIS A 29 -2.48 0.53 -5.31
N LEU A 30 -1.41 1.17 -4.83
CA LEU A 30 -1.25 1.62 -3.46
C LEU A 30 -1.25 3.14 -3.41
N VAL A 31 -2.13 3.72 -2.60
CA VAL A 31 -2.05 5.14 -2.23
C VAL A 31 -1.16 5.26 -1.00
N VAL A 32 -0.09 6.04 -1.10
CA VAL A 32 0.85 6.29 -0.01
C VAL A 32 0.81 7.78 0.37
N ASP A 33 0.72 8.06 1.67
CA ASP A 33 0.94 9.40 2.21
C ASP A 33 2.44 9.71 2.17
N ALA A 34 2.83 10.64 1.29
CA ALA A 34 4.22 11.03 1.08
C ALA A 34 4.74 12.01 2.14
N THR A 35 3.88 12.51 3.04
CA THR A 35 4.26 13.43 4.11
C THR A 35 4.77 12.71 5.37
N MET A 36 4.55 11.40 5.46
CA MET A 36 4.96 10.57 6.59
C MET A 36 6.49 10.43 6.68
N PRO A 37 7.05 10.40 7.91
CA PRO A 37 8.48 10.21 8.09
C PRO A 37 8.93 8.86 7.54
N ASN A 38 10.12 8.84 6.94
CA ASN A 38 10.77 7.67 6.33
C ASN A 38 10.16 7.17 5.00
N VAL A 39 9.16 7.86 4.43
CA VAL A 39 8.72 7.56 3.07
C VAL A 39 9.78 8.02 2.07
N ARG A 40 10.17 7.12 1.16
CA ARG A 40 11.17 7.36 0.09
C ARG A 40 10.57 6.98 -1.26
N VAL A 41 10.18 7.98 -2.03
CA VAL A 41 9.56 7.85 -3.35
C VAL A 41 10.07 8.98 -4.24
N PRO A 42 9.98 8.88 -5.58
CA PRO A 42 10.34 9.99 -6.46
C PRO A 42 9.37 11.16 -6.22
N VAL A 43 9.93 12.30 -5.81
CA VAL A 43 9.17 13.45 -5.33
C VAL A 43 8.40 14.16 -6.44
N GLU A 44 8.85 14.01 -7.68
CA GLU A 44 8.24 14.59 -8.87
C GLU A 44 6.85 14.02 -9.20
N PHE A 45 6.51 12.84 -8.66
CA PHE A 45 5.21 12.18 -8.87
C PHE A 45 4.24 12.38 -7.70
N ILE A 46 4.61 13.15 -6.67
CA ILE A 46 3.72 13.45 -5.54
C ILE A 46 2.66 14.46 -5.98
N GLN A 47 1.41 14.15 -5.69
CA GLN A 47 0.25 15.04 -5.91
C GLN A 47 -0.55 15.12 -4.61
N ASP A 48 -0.79 16.35 -4.13
CA ASP A 48 -1.54 16.62 -2.89
C ASP A 48 -1.05 15.84 -1.66
N GLY A 49 0.28 15.70 -1.54
CA GLY A 49 0.91 14.97 -0.43
C GLY A 49 0.78 13.45 -0.53
N GLN A 50 0.26 12.92 -1.64
CA GLN A 50 0.11 11.49 -1.89
C GLN A 50 0.87 11.05 -3.14
N ILE A 51 1.16 9.75 -3.22
CA ILE A 51 1.65 9.11 -4.43
C ILE A 51 0.89 7.80 -4.65
N ILE A 52 0.52 7.53 -5.90
CA ILE A 52 -0.12 6.28 -6.31
C ILE A 52 0.96 5.39 -6.95
N LEU A 53 1.17 4.21 -6.37
CA LEU A 53 2.14 3.23 -6.85
C LEU A 53 1.41 2.03 -7.46
N ASN A 54 1.76 1.67 -8.69
CA ASN A 54 1.39 0.38 -9.24
C ASN A 54 2.30 -0.70 -8.65
N ILE A 55 1.72 -1.69 -7.97
CA ILE A 55 2.47 -2.78 -7.33
C ILE A 55 2.15 -4.14 -7.95
N ALA A 56 1.55 -4.19 -9.14
CA ALA A 56 1.32 -5.44 -9.86
C ALA A 56 2.64 -6.17 -10.13
N PRO A 57 2.67 -7.52 -10.19
CA PRO A 57 3.90 -8.30 -10.39
C PRO A 57 4.73 -7.91 -11.62
N ARG A 58 4.10 -7.36 -12.67
CA ARG A 58 4.75 -6.91 -13.90
C ARG A 58 5.39 -5.51 -13.82
N ALA A 59 5.14 -4.78 -12.74
CA ALA A 59 5.51 -3.36 -12.56
C ALA A 59 6.57 -3.15 -11.47
N VAL A 60 7.02 -4.23 -10.83
CA VAL A 60 7.98 -4.24 -9.71
C VAL A 60 9.20 -5.09 -10.01
#